data_AF-A0A5C1NAG3-F1
#
_entry.id   AF-A0A5C1NAG3-F1
#
_cell.length_a   1.000
_cell.length_b   1.000
_cell.length_c   1.000
_cell.angle_alpha   90.00
_cell.angle_beta   90.00
_cell.angle_gamma   90.00
#
_symmetry.space_group_name_H-M   'P 1'
#
loop_
_entity.id
_entity.type
_entity.pdbx_description
1 polymer ?
#
loop_
_entity_poly.entity_id
_entity_poly.type
_entity_poly.pdbx_seq_one_letter_code
_entity_poly.pdbx_strand_id
1 'polypeptide(L)'
;MSWTTVCKTDQVQEDFPYSAKIDGKEIGVYVLDGDYYALEDVCPHAYALLSQGFVEDGQVECPLHEATFDIRTGKCLREPADRDLHVYPVRIIDNEVQLQTSEES
;
A
#
# COMPACT_ATOMS: atom_id res chain seq x y z
N MET A 1 1.96 17.85 7.00
CA MET A 1 2.81 16.67 6.77
C MET A 1 3.20 16.10 8.12
N SER A 2 2.41 15.16 8.63
CA SER A 2 2.60 14.48 9.91
C SER A 2 3.05 13.05 9.65
N TRP A 3 3.81 12.48 10.59
CA TRP A 3 4.11 11.05 10.62
C TRP A 3 3.17 10.37 11.60
N THR A 4 2.47 9.35 11.14
CA THR A 4 1.49 8.62 11.94
C THR A 4 1.86 7.15 12.00
N THR A 5 1.96 6.59 13.20
CA THR A 5 2.12 5.15 13.41
C THR A 5 0.85 4.43 12.97
N VAL A 6 0.97 3.44 12.07
CA VAL A 6 -0.16 2.68 11.52
C VAL A 6 -0.23 1.24 12.00
N CYS A 7 0.93 0.63 12.23
CA CYS A 7 1.07 -0.74 12.71
C CYS A 7 2.49 -0.97 13.22
N LYS A 8 2.72 -2.16 13.80
CA LYS A 8 4.05 -2.69 14.04
C LYS A 8 4.57 -3.45 12.83
N THR A 9 5.89 -3.50 12.71
CA THR A 9 6.62 -4.23 11.65
C THR A 9 6.21 -5.71 11.55
N ASP A 10 5.90 -6.38 12.66
CA ASP A 10 5.49 -7.79 12.71
C ASP A 10 4.04 -8.06 12.24
N GLN A 11 3.26 -7.01 12.02
CA GLN A 11 1.91 -7.09 11.47
C GLN A 11 1.87 -7.06 9.94
N VAL A 12 3.02 -6.83 9.29
CA VAL A 12 3.15 -6.82 7.83
C VAL A 12 4.05 -7.98 7.44
N GLN A 13 3.57 -8.84 6.54
CA GLN A 13 4.33 -9.96 6.00
C GLN A 13 4.23 -9.91 4.47
N GLU A 14 5.17 -10.55 3.76
CA GLU A 14 5.23 -10.49 2.29
C GLU A 14 3.90 -10.91 1.65
N ASP A 15 3.30 -11.99 2.14
CA ASP A 15 2.00 -12.51 1.66
C ASP A 15 0.78 -11.88 2.37
N PHE A 16 1.00 -11.13 3.44
CA PHE A 16 -0.06 -10.56 4.28
C PHE A 16 0.22 -9.06 4.52
N PRO A 17 -0.07 -8.21 3.53
CA PRO A 17 0.04 -6.77 3.69
C PRO A 17 -0.97 -6.26 4.73
N TYR A 18 -0.68 -5.08 5.28
CA TYR A 18 -1.52 -4.46 6.30
C TYR A 18 -2.32 -3.30 5.69
N SER A 19 -3.64 -3.28 5.91
CA SER A 19 -4.50 -2.15 5.52
C SER A 19 -4.60 -1.15 6.66
N ALA A 20 -4.09 0.06 6.44
CA ALA A 20 -4.16 1.18 7.36
C ALA A 20 -5.22 2.20 6.93
N LYS A 21 -5.87 2.84 7.91
CA LYS A 21 -6.82 3.92 7.68
C LYS A 21 -6.36 5.21 8.36
N ILE A 22 -6.04 6.24 7.58
CA ILE A 22 -5.58 7.55 8.05
C ILE A 22 -6.38 8.63 7.34
N ASP A 23 -6.99 9.55 8.09
CA ASP A 23 -7.72 10.71 7.54
C ASP A 23 -8.76 10.34 6.47
N GLY A 24 -9.41 9.18 6.61
CA GLY A 24 -10.41 8.68 5.67
C GLY A 24 -9.84 7.99 4.42
N LYS A 25 -8.52 7.89 4.29
CA LYS A 25 -7.82 7.17 3.21
C LYS A 25 -7.48 5.75 3.66
N GLU A 26 -7.73 4.78 2.78
CA GLU A 26 -7.24 3.41 2.93
C GLU A 26 -5.86 3.31 2.28
N ILE A 27 -4.86 2.83 3.03
CA ILE A 27 -3.46 2.77 2.64
C ILE A 27 -2.92 1.36 2.90
N GLY A 28 -2.49 0.67 1.85
CA GLY A 28 -1.89 -0.65 1.95
C GLY A 28 -0.41 -0.53 2.29
N VAL A 29 0.04 -1.27 3.30
CA VAL A 29 1.44 -1.37 3.72
C VAL A 29 1.96 -2.75 3.34
N TYR A 30 3.07 -2.76 2.61
CA TYR A 30 3.70 -3.94 2.05
C TYR A 30 5.14 -4.05 2.56
N VAL A 31 5.66 -5.27 2.64
CA VAL A 31 7.07 -5.53 2.91
C VAL A 31 7.63 -6.37 1.77
N LEU A 32 8.77 -5.96 1.22
CA LEU A 32 9.52 -6.72 0.20
C LEU A 32 10.99 -6.71 0.57
N ASP A 33 11.62 -7.88 0.66
CA ASP A 33 13.06 -8.01 0.96
C ASP A 33 13.48 -7.27 2.25
N GLY A 34 12.54 -7.07 3.19
CA GLY A 34 12.74 -6.34 4.46
C GLY A 34 12.50 -4.83 4.39
N ASP A 35 12.28 -4.25 3.21
CA ASP A 35 11.92 -2.84 3.03
C ASP A 35 10.39 -2.66 3.03
N TYR A 36 9.92 -1.54 3.60
CA TYR A 36 8.50 -1.24 3.74
C TYR A 36 8.04 -0.19 2.73
N TYR A 37 6.89 -0.45 2.12
CA TYR A 37 6.26 0.40 1.11
C TYR A 37 4.81 0.67 1.50
N ALA A 38 4.28 1.83 1.09
CA ALA A 38 2.90 2.18 1.35
C ALA A 38 2.26 2.84 0.13
N LEU A 39 1.09 2.34 -0.25
CA LEU A 39 0.37 2.72 -1.46
C LEU A 39 -1.09 3.01 -1.13
N GLU A 40 -1.78 3.79 -1.97
CA GLU A 40 -3.24 3.82 -1.99
C GLU A 40 -3.77 2.37 -2.01
N ASP A 41 -4.65 2.03 -1.06
CA ASP A 41 -5.15 0.65 -0.97
C ASP A 41 -6.34 0.42 -1.90
N VAL A 42 -7.08 1.48 -2.24
CA VAL A 42 -8.24 1.36 -3.12
C VAL A 42 -7.75 1.27 -4.57
N CYS A 43 -8.07 0.16 -5.23
CA CYS A 43 -7.79 0.01 -6.65
C CYS A 43 -8.48 1.15 -7.45
N PRO A 44 -7.76 1.87 -8.32
CA PRO A 44 -8.32 2.99 -9.07
C PRO A 44 -9.36 2.58 -10.11
N HIS A 45 -9.38 1.31 -10.51
CA HIS A 45 -10.37 0.77 -11.45
C HIS A 45 -11.77 0.65 -10.81
N ALA A 46 -11.85 0.06 -9.61
CA ALA A 46 -13.08 -0.16 -8.87
C ALA A 46 -12.76 -0.33 -7.38
N TYR A 47 -13.74 -0.10 -6.50
CA TYR A 47 -13.54 -0.09 -5.05
C TYR A 47 -13.26 -1.49 -4.47
N ALA A 48 -12.00 -1.93 -4.59
CA ALA A 48 -11.44 -3.14 -3.99
C ALA A 48 -10.14 -2.76 -3.27
N LEU A 49 -9.88 -3.39 -2.12
CA LEU A 49 -8.65 -3.17 -1.37
C LEU A 49 -7.54 -4.07 -1.92
N LEU A 50 -6.44 -3.47 -2.34
CA LEU A 50 -5.27 -4.16 -2.90
C LEU A 50 -4.56 -5.01 -1.86
N SER A 51 -4.61 -4.61 -0.58
CA SER A 51 -4.15 -5.40 0.56
C SER A 51 -4.91 -6.72 0.78
N GLN A 52 -6.07 -6.90 0.14
CA GLN A 52 -6.79 -8.18 0.10
C GLN A 52 -6.47 -9.01 -1.15
N GLY A 53 -5.55 -8.51 -1.98
CA GLY A 53 -5.06 -9.11 -3.20
C GLY A 53 -3.92 -10.09 -2.99
N PHE A 54 -3.20 -10.36 -4.07
CA PHE A 54 -2.06 -11.28 -4.07
C PHE A 54 -0.76 -10.51 -4.33
N VAL A 55 0.29 -10.82 -3.56
CA VAL A 55 1.61 -10.21 -3.73
C VAL A 55 2.54 -11.24 -4.37
N GLU A 56 3.10 -10.89 -5.53
CA GLU A 56 4.05 -11.75 -6.25
C GLU A 56 5.02 -10.89 -7.06
N ASP A 57 6.30 -11.29 -7.13
CA ASP A 57 7.33 -10.63 -7.93
C ASP A 57 7.44 -9.10 -7.71
N GLY A 58 7.18 -8.64 -6.48
CA GLY A 58 7.21 -7.22 -6.11
C GLY A 58 6.01 -6.40 -6.62
N GLN A 59 4.94 -7.07 -7.03
CA GLN A 59 3.69 -6.46 -7.47
C GLN A 59 2.55 -6.89 -6.56
N VAL A 60 1.50 -6.06 -6.49
CA VAL A 60 0.22 -6.43 -5.90
C VAL A 60 -0.83 -6.57 -7.00
N GLU A 61 -1.53 -7.70 -7.02
CA GLU A 61 -2.66 -8.00 -7.89
C GLU A 61 -3.97 -7.70 -7.18
N CYS A 62 -4.81 -6.88 -7.80
CA CYS A 62 -6.15 -6.55 -7.31
C CYS A 62 -7.04 -7.81 -7.25
N PRO A 63 -7.69 -8.09 -6.10
CA PRO A 63 -8.46 -9.32 -5.92
C PRO A 63 -9.75 -9.39 -6.75
N LEU A 64 -10.14 -8.31 -7.41
CA LEU A 64 -11.42 -8.22 -8.12
C LEU A 64 -11.29 -8.51 -9.62
N HIS A 65 -10.43 -7.76 -10.30
CA HIS A 65 -10.26 -7.83 -11.76
C HIS A 65 -8.78 -7.91 -12.17
N GLU A 66 -7.92 -8.31 -11.23
CA GLU A 66 -6.53 -8.70 -11.52
C GLU A 66 -5.64 -7.57 -12.09
N ALA A 67 -6.01 -6.30 -11.95
CA ALA A 67 -5.07 -5.21 -12.23
C ALA A 67 -3.83 -5.34 -11.33
N THR A 68 -2.62 -5.15 -11.85
CA THR A 68 -1.39 -5.24 -11.05
C THR A 68 -0.66 -3.92 -10.95
N PHE A 69 0.02 -3.72 -9.82
CA PHE A 69 0.78 -2.52 -9.53
C PHE A 69 2.15 -2.84 -8.97
N ASP A 70 3.17 -2.10 -9.37
CA ASP A 70 4.51 -2.17 -8.75
C ASP A 70 4.43 -1.63 -7.31
N ILE A 71 4.82 -2.44 -6.32
CA ILE A 71 4.67 -2.06 -4.92
C ILE A 71 5.62 -0.92 -4.52
N ARG A 72 6.76 -0.79 -5.21
CA ARG A 72 7.80 0.18 -4.88
C ARG A 72 7.46 1.56 -5.44
N THR A 73 6.83 1.60 -6.61
CA THR A 73 6.58 2.85 -7.34
C THR A 73 5.09 3.20 -7.47
N GLY A 74 4.18 2.29 -7.13
CA GLY A 74 2.74 2.45 -7.35
C GLY A 74 2.32 2.37 -8.82
N LYS A 75 3.24 2.02 -9.74
CA LYS A 75 2.97 2.09 -11.18
C LYS A 75 1.96 1.02 -11.58
N CYS A 76 0.95 1.38 -12.37
CA CYS A 76 0.06 0.41 -12.99
C CYS A 76 0.82 -0.41 -14.03
N LEU A 77 0.77 -1.74 -13.90
CA LEU A 77 1.48 -2.67 -14.77
C LEU A 77 0.53 -3.48 -15.64
N ARG A 78 -0.71 -3.68 -15.20
CA ARG A 78 -1.74 -4.42 -15.93
C ARG A 78 -3.11 -3.76 -15.79
N GLU A 79 -3.79 -3.64 -16.93
CA GLU A 79 -5.21 -3.29 -17.03
C GLU A 79 -6.09 -4.24 -16.18
N PRO A 80 -7.30 -3.83 -15.76
CA PRO A 80 -8.09 -2.68 -16.21
C PRO A 80 -7.85 -1.35 -15.48
N ALA A 81 -6.88 -1.27 -14.57
CA ALA A 81 -6.53 0.02 -13.96
C ALA A 81 -5.89 0.98 -14.98
N ASP A 82 -6.25 2.26 -14.88
CA ASP A 82 -5.91 3.29 -15.88
C ASP A 82 -4.96 4.38 -15.35
N ARG A 83 -4.57 4.30 -14.07
CA ARG A 83 -3.60 5.20 -13.43
C ARG A 83 -2.73 4.51 -12.41
N ASP A 84 -1.60 5.14 -12.12
CA ASP A 84 -0.72 4.77 -11.01
C ASP A 84 -1.37 5.08 -9.65
N LEU A 85 -0.93 4.38 -8.61
CA LEU A 85 -1.29 4.57 -7.22
C LEU A 85 -0.49 5.71 -6.61
N HIS A 86 -1.06 6.37 -5.61
CA HIS A 86 -0.29 7.25 -4.75
C HIS A 86 0.66 6.43 -3.86
N VAL A 87 1.91 6.88 -3.73
CA VAL A 87 2.92 6.29 -2.83
C VAL A 87 3.11 7.20 -1.63
N TYR A 88 3.00 6.63 -0.43
CA TYR A 88 3.21 7.34 0.82
C TYR A 88 4.63 7.12 1.34
N PRO A 89 5.36 8.17 1.77
CA PRO A 89 6.64 7.98 2.43
C PRO A 89 6.49 7.13 3.69
N VAL A 90 7.37 6.13 3.83
CA VAL A 90 7.41 5.21 4.97
C VAL A 90 8.70 5.44 5.76
N ARG A 91 8.62 5.30 7.08
CA ARG A 91 9.78 5.13 7.95
C ARG A 91 9.48 4.14 9.06
N ILE A 92 10.52 3.49 9.58
CA ILE A 92 10.44 2.59 10.73
C ILE A 92 11.13 3.24 11.92
N ILE A 93 10.44 3.34 13.05
CA ILE A 93 10.99 3.85 14.33
C ILE A 93 10.58 2.87 15.44
N ASP A 94 11.53 2.30 16.17
CA ASP A 94 11.27 1.39 17.29
C ASP A 94 10.27 0.25 16.99
N ASN A 95 10.38 -0.35 15.80
CA ASN A 95 9.49 -1.39 15.25
C ASN A 95 8.08 -0.91 14.86
N GLU A 96 7.83 0.40 14.84
CA GLU A 96 6.60 1.00 14.35
C GLU A 96 6.74 1.42 12.89
N VAL A 97 5.77 1.04 12.07
CA VAL A 97 5.63 1.55 10.70
C VAL A 97 4.91 2.89 10.78
N GLN A 98 5.55 3.93 10.26
CA GLN A 98 5.02 5.29 10.24
C GLN A 98 4.90 5.79 8.81
N LEU A 99 3.74 6.37 8.50
CA LEU A 99 3.44 6.92 7.17
C LEU A 99 3.37 8.44 7.24
N GLN A 100 3.86 9.10 6.19
CA GLN A 100 3.69 10.53 6.02
C GLN A 100 2.46 10.82 5.15
N THR A 101 1.47 11.51 5.72
CA THR A 101 0.34 12.04 4.96
C THR A 101 0.38 13.58 4.97
N SER A 102 -0.06 14.20 3.88
CA SER A 102 -0.47 15.61 3.91
C SER A 102 -1.96 15.66 4.22
N GLU A 103 -2.34 16.49 5.21
CA GLU A 103 -3.74 16.90 5.35
C GLU A 103 -4.15 17.55 4.03
N GLU A 104 -5.15 16.99 3.36
CA GLU A 104 -5.84 17.71 2.29
C GLU A 104 -6.66 18.81 2.97
N SER A 105 -6.38 20.06 2.61
CA SER A 105 -7.18 21.22 3.00
C SER A 105 -8.51 21.25 2.25
#